data_AF-A0A7K1A989-F1
#
_entry.id   AF-A0A7K1A989-F1
#
_cell.length_a   1.000
_cell.length_b   1.000
_cell.length_c   1.000
_cell.angle_alpha   90.00
_cell.angle_beta   90.00
_cell.angle_gamma   90.00
#
_symmetry.space_group_name_H-M   'P 1'
#
loop_
_entity.id
_entity.type
_entity.pdbx_description
1 polymer ?
#
loop_
_entity_poly.entity_id
_entity_poly.type
_entity_poly.pdbx_seq_one_letter_code
_entity_poly.pdbx_strand_id
1 'polypeptide(L)'
;MATNNVKPIRKVLQAGSIVFGLSAIALVATPQLFNQLLGLVSTADLDWSMRMTGITLVALSGNMFSHSKRGTDSSVMLAARVMFVSAAALGVLTLLIPVTLTWFTILYAIVGFSFSAAYGYLLFIKK
;
A
#
# COMPACT_ATOMS: atom_id res chain seq x y z
N MET A 1 -3.17 4.33 30.66
CA MET A 1 -3.21 4.33 29.17
C MET A 1 -2.15 3.34 28.72
N ALA A 2 -2.55 2.12 28.32
CA ALA A 2 -1.61 1.05 28.04
C ALA A 2 -0.64 1.50 26.94
N THR A 3 0.66 1.38 27.19
CA THR A 3 1.71 1.69 26.22
C THR A 3 1.68 0.62 25.14
N ASN A 4 0.76 0.75 24.19
CA ASN A 4 0.77 -0.04 22.97
C ASN A 4 2.18 0.09 22.42
N ASN A 5 2.93 -1.01 22.32
CA ASN A 5 4.29 -0.95 21.82
C ASN A 5 4.22 -0.51 20.35
N VAL A 6 4.45 0.79 20.07
CA VAL A 6 4.28 1.39 18.74
C VAL A 6 5.42 1.01 17.79
N LYS A 7 6.53 0.50 18.33
CA LYS A 7 7.74 0.14 17.56
C LYS A 7 7.46 -0.84 16.41
N PRO A 8 6.69 -1.93 16.57
CA PRO A 8 6.36 -2.83 15.47
C PRO A 8 5.49 -2.14 14.40
N ILE A 9 4.52 -1.30 14.81
CA ILE A 9 3.68 -0.55 13.86
C ILE A 9 4.53 0.41 13.02
N ARG A 10 5.52 1.08 13.63
CA ARG A 10 6.49 1.90 12.89
C ARG A 10 7.28 1.09 11.87
N LYS A 11 7.68 -0.14 12.21
CA LYS A 11 8.35 -1.04 11.25
C LYS A 11 7.43 -1.40 10.08
N VAL A 12 6.16 -1.69 10.33
CA VAL A 12 5.19 -1.98 9.26
C VAL A 12 4.98 -0.75 8.37
N LEU A 13 4.82 0.45 8.94
CA LEU A 13 4.77 1.70 8.17
C LEU A 13 6.04 1.92 7.33
N GLN A 14 7.22 1.64 7.88
CA GLN A 14 8.47 1.76 7.14
C GLN A 14 8.54 0.75 5.99
N ALA A 15 8.18 -0.51 6.22
CA ALA A 15 8.11 -1.53 5.17
C ALA A 15 7.11 -1.12 4.08
N GLY A 16 5.93 -0.63 4.47
CA GLY A 16 4.93 -0.11 3.54
C GLY A 16 5.44 1.07 2.73
N SER A 17 6.17 2.01 3.33
CA SER A 17 6.75 3.14 2.58
C SER A 17 7.67 2.67 1.44
N ILE A 18 8.43 1.59 1.66
CA ILE A 18 9.31 1.02 0.63
C ILE A 18 8.48 0.37 -0.48
N VAL A 19 7.52 -0.49 -0.13
CA VAL A 19 6.69 -1.20 -1.13
C VAL A 19 5.87 -0.22 -1.98
N PHE A 20 5.25 0.77 -1.35
CA PHE A 20 4.50 1.82 -2.04
C PHE A 20 5.42 2.71 -2.87
N GLY A 21 6.62 3.03 -2.38
CA GLY A 21 7.62 3.81 -3.12
C GLY A 21 8.13 3.08 -4.37
N LEU A 22 8.41 1.78 -4.26
CA LEU A 22 8.79 0.95 -5.42
C LEU A 22 7.63 0.83 -6.43
N SER A 23 6.40 0.65 -5.93
CA SER A 23 5.20 0.63 -6.79
C SER A 23 5.01 1.97 -7.51
N ALA A 24 5.24 3.09 -6.81
CA ALA A 24 5.17 4.42 -7.39
C ALA A 24 6.17 4.60 -8.53
N ILE A 25 7.42 4.16 -8.34
CA ILE A 25 8.45 4.20 -9.38
C ILE A 25 8.00 3.38 -10.59
N ALA A 26 7.51 2.15 -10.39
CA ALA A 26 7.05 1.30 -11.49
C ALA A 26 5.88 1.94 -12.28
N LEU A 27 4.90 2.53 -11.58
CA LEU A 27 3.75 3.21 -12.19
C LEU A 27 4.14 4.47 -12.96
N VAL A 28 5.13 5.24 -12.48
CA VAL A 28 5.58 6.47 -13.14
C VAL A 28 6.51 6.17 -14.31
N ALA A 29 7.49 5.29 -14.11
CA ALA A 29 8.55 5.05 -15.09
C ALA A 29 8.11 4.09 -16.20
N THR A 30 7.37 3.03 -15.85
CA THR A 30 7.01 1.93 -16.74
C THR A 30 5.51 1.57 -16.63
N PRO A 31 4.57 2.51 -16.86
CA PRO A 31 3.14 2.25 -16.71
C PRO A 31 2.65 1.12 -17.63
N GLN A 32 3.18 1.01 -18.87
CA GLN A 32 2.76 -0.04 -19.80
C GLN A 32 3.08 -1.44 -19.29
N LEU A 33 4.29 -1.61 -18.74
CA LEU A 33 4.69 -2.89 -18.15
C LEU A 33 3.78 -3.26 -16.98
N PHE A 34 3.45 -2.28 -16.12
CA PHE A 34 2.56 -2.51 -14.99
C PHE A 34 1.14 -2.90 -15.44
N ASN A 35 0.60 -2.21 -16.45
CA ASN A 35 -0.69 -2.55 -17.05
C ASN A 35 -0.70 -3.97 -17.62
N GLN A 36 0.33 -4.35 -18.38
CA GLN A 36 0.45 -5.70 -18.94
C GLN A 36 0.57 -6.77 -17.84
N LEU A 37 1.32 -6.50 -16.78
CA LEU A 37 1.43 -7.40 -15.63
C LEU A 37 0.06 -7.61 -14.96
N LEU A 38 -0.78 -6.57 -14.88
CA LEU A 38 -2.16 -6.68 -14.39
C LEU A 38 -3.13 -7.35 -15.38
N GLY A 39 -2.70 -7.64 -16.61
CA GLY A 39 -3.56 -8.17 -17.66
C GLY A 39 -4.41 -7.10 -18.37
N LEU A 40 -4.10 -5.82 -18.17
CA LEU A 40 -4.77 -4.70 -18.83
C LEU A 40 -4.14 -4.40 -20.20
N VAL A 41 -4.97 -3.94 -21.13
CA VAL A 41 -4.52 -3.37 -22.40
C VAL A 41 -4.09 -1.93 -22.16
N SER A 42 -2.83 -1.61 -22.46
CA SER A 42 -2.32 -0.24 -22.33
C SER A 42 -2.97 0.68 -23.36
N THR A 43 -3.43 1.82 -22.87
CA THR A 43 -3.91 2.96 -23.66
C THR A 43 -3.26 4.23 -23.11
N ALA A 44 -3.21 5.30 -23.91
CA ALA A 44 -2.61 6.57 -23.47
C ALA A 44 -3.27 7.11 -22.17
N ASP A 45 -4.60 7.02 -22.08
CA ASP A 45 -5.36 7.49 -20.92
C ASP A 45 -5.10 6.65 -19.67
N LEU A 46 -4.99 5.32 -19.83
CA LEU A 46 -4.66 4.42 -18.72
C LEU A 46 -3.22 4.62 -18.27
N ASP A 47 -2.27 4.75 -19.19
CA ASP A 47 -0.86 5.01 -18.87
C ASP A 47 -0.70 6.32 -18.10
N TRP A 48 -1.42 7.37 -18.51
CA TRP A 48 -1.44 8.64 -17.80
C TRP A 48 -2.07 8.51 -16.40
N SER A 49 -3.18 7.79 -16.29
CA SER A 49 -3.85 7.51 -15.01
C SER A 49 -2.95 6.73 -14.05
N MET A 50 -2.17 5.77 -14.56
CA MET A 50 -1.16 5.03 -13.78
C MET A 50 -0.06 5.96 -13.29
N ARG A 51 0.47 6.87 -14.12
CA ARG A 51 1.47 7.86 -13.68
C ARG A 51 0.95 8.77 -12.58
N MET A 52 -0.28 9.30 -12.74
CA MET A 52 -0.91 10.16 -11.73
C MET A 52 -1.11 9.40 -10.41
N THR A 53 -1.54 8.14 -10.48
CA THR A 53 -1.62 7.24 -9.31
C THR A 53 -0.25 6.98 -8.71
N GLY A 54 0.78 6.82 -9.53
CA GLY A 54 2.17 6.70 -9.07
C GLY A 54 2.60 7.92 -8.25
N ILE A 55 2.27 9.14 -8.66
CA ILE A 55 2.57 10.37 -7.88
C ILE A 55 1.82 10.39 -6.54
N THR A 56 0.55 9.95 -6.49
CA THR A 56 -0.17 9.85 -5.20
C THR A 56 0.47 8.80 -4.29
N LEU A 57 0.99 7.70 -4.83
CA LEU A 57 1.76 6.72 -4.06
C LEU A 57 3.10 7.27 -3.55
N VAL A 58 3.77 8.16 -4.28
CA VAL A 58 4.96 8.87 -3.76
C VAL A 58 4.60 9.67 -2.51
N ALA A 59 3.52 10.45 -2.56
CA ALA A 59 3.05 11.24 -1.42
C ALA A 59 2.68 10.34 -0.23
N LEU A 60 1.98 9.23 -0.48
CA LEU A 60 1.62 8.26 0.55
C LEU A 60 2.87 7.59 1.17
N SER A 61 3.81 7.14 0.34
CA SER A 61 5.09 6.56 0.79
C SER A 61 5.85 7.52 1.69
N GLY A 62 5.98 8.79 1.30
CA GLY A 62 6.60 9.84 2.10
C GLY A 62 5.90 10.08 3.44
N ASN A 63 4.57 10.13 3.44
CA ASN A 63 3.78 10.27 4.66
C ASN A 63 3.97 9.08 5.61
N MET A 64 3.93 7.84 5.10
CA MET A 64 4.17 6.63 5.90
C MET A 64 5.57 6.63 6.50
N PHE A 65 6.59 7.00 5.71
CA PHE A 65 7.96 7.11 6.19
C PHE A 65 8.09 8.18 7.29
N SER A 66 7.50 9.36 7.08
CA SER A 66 7.49 10.46 8.06
C SER A 66 6.85 10.03 9.38
N HIS A 67 5.66 9.42 9.35
CA HIS A 67 5.01 8.90 10.56
C HIS A 67 5.85 7.82 11.24
N SER A 68 6.47 6.91 10.48
CA SER A 68 7.30 5.83 11.03
C SER A 68 8.48 6.36 11.83
N LYS A 69 9.18 7.39 11.33
CA LYS A 69 10.43 7.92 11.91
C LYS A 69 10.23 9.07 12.90
N ARG A 70 9.26 9.95 12.62
CA ARG A 70 9.13 11.25 13.30
C ARG A 70 7.75 11.47 13.93
N GLY A 71 6.75 10.65 13.58
CA GLY A 71 5.39 10.81 14.10
C GLY A 71 5.30 10.52 15.60
N THR A 72 4.42 11.21 16.31
CA THR A 72 4.04 10.87 17.69
C THR A 72 3.35 9.51 17.74
N ASP A 73 3.31 8.88 18.91
CA ASP A 73 2.68 7.57 19.07
C ASP A 73 1.19 7.58 18.71
N SER A 74 0.44 8.62 19.09
CA SER A 74 -0.96 8.78 18.71
C SER A 74 -1.15 8.93 17.19
N SER A 75 -0.26 9.68 16.53
CA SER A 75 -0.28 9.87 15.08
C SER A 75 0.02 8.57 14.34
N VAL A 76 0.98 7.77 14.81
CA VAL A 76 1.28 6.44 14.25
C VAL A 76 0.11 5.48 14.40
N MET A 77 -0.58 5.50 15.55
CA MET A 77 -1.76 4.67 15.76
C MET A 77 -2.91 5.04 14.81
N LEU A 78 -3.13 6.33 14.56
CA LEU A 78 -4.13 6.78 13.59
C LEU A 78 -3.75 6.35 12.17
N ALA A 79 -2.50 6.59 11.77
CA ALA A 79 -1.99 6.17 10.47
C ALA A 79 -2.16 4.66 10.24
N ALA A 80 -1.85 3.84 11.26
CA ALA A 80 -2.02 2.39 11.18
C ALA A 80 -3.48 1.96 10.99
N ARG A 81 -4.45 2.64 11.62
CA ARG A 81 -5.88 2.35 11.44
C ARG A 81 -6.36 2.69 10.03
N VAL A 82 -5.93 3.83 9.50
CA VAL A 82 -6.24 4.22 8.11
C VAL A 82 -5.62 3.20 7.16
N MET A 83 -4.34 2.89 7.33
CA MET A 83 -3.62 1.92 6.50
C MET A 83 -4.20 0.51 6.58
N PHE A 84 -4.71 0.08 7.72
CA PHE A 84 -5.42 -1.20 7.86
C PHE A 84 -6.60 -1.29 6.89
N VAL A 85 -7.47 -0.28 6.89
CA VAL A 85 -8.64 -0.23 6.01
C VAL A 85 -8.24 -0.06 4.55
N SER A 86 -7.31 0.87 4.27
CA SER A 86 -6.86 1.14 2.89
C SER A 86 -6.15 -0.07 2.26
N ALA A 87 -5.33 -0.81 3.01
CA ALA A 87 -4.65 -2.00 2.50
C ALA A 87 -5.62 -3.15 2.23
N ALA A 88 -6.65 -3.32 3.07
CA ALA A 88 -7.72 -4.28 2.80
C ALA A 88 -8.51 -3.91 1.54
N ALA A 89 -8.91 -2.65 1.41
CA ALA A 89 -9.62 -2.14 0.23
C ALA A 89 -8.79 -2.31 -1.04
N LEU A 90 -7.49 -2.00 -0.99
CA LEU A 90 -6.57 -2.21 -2.11
C LEU A 90 -6.50 -3.68 -2.52
N GLY A 91 -6.37 -4.61 -1.57
CA GLY A 91 -6.36 -6.05 -1.84
C GLY A 91 -7.66 -6.52 -2.51
N VAL A 92 -8.82 -6.07 -1.99
CA VAL A 92 -10.13 -6.38 -2.57
C VAL A 92 -10.27 -5.82 -3.99
N LEU A 93 -10.00 -4.52 -4.18
CA LEU A 93 -10.15 -3.89 -5.49
C LEU A 93 -9.19 -4.47 -6.54
N THR A 94 -8.00 -4.93 -6.12
CA THR A 94 -7.07 -5.62 -7.02
C THR A 94 -7.67 -6.93 -7.54
N LEU A 95 -8.42 -7.67 -6.72
CA LEU A 95 -9.09 -8.91 -7.12
C LEU A 95 -10.38 -8.67 -7.93
N LEU A 96 -10.96 -7.47 -7.83
CA LEU A 96 -12.15 -7.06 -8.57
C LEU A 96 -11.83 -6.36 -9.90
N ILE A 97 -10.57 -6.37 -10.32
CA ILE A 97 -10.17 -5.83 -11.62
C ILE A 97 -10.95 -6.55 -12.74
N PRO A 98 -11.56 -5.83 -13.71
CA PRO A 98 -12.45 -6.42 -14.70
C PRO A 98 -11.69 -7.09 -15.87
N VAL A 99 -10.70 -7.91 -15.54
CA VAL A 99 -9.90 -8.71 -16.49
C VAL A 99 -9.54 -10.06 -15.87
N THR A 100 -9.06 -11.00 -16.69
CA THR A 100 -8.54 -12.28 -16.19
C THR A 100 -7.38 -12.03 -15.23
N LEU A 101 -7.48 -12.57 -14.01
CA LEU A 101 -6.46 -12.39 -12.98
C LEU A 101 -5.14 -13.05 -13.40
N THR A 102 -4.06 -12.27 -13.42
CA THR A 102 -2.71 -12.77 -13.66
C THR A 102 -2.06 -13.20 -12.33
N TRP A 103 -0.93 -13.92 -12.42
CA TRP A 103 -0.12 -14.24 -11.23
C TRP A 103 0.30 -12.98 -10.48
N PHE A 104 0.57 -11.88 -11.20
CA PHE A 104 0.98 -10.61 -10.62
C PHE A 104 -0.18 -9.94 -9.88
N THR A 105 -1.39 -9.98 -10.42
CA THR A 105 -2.60 -9.48 -9.74
C THR A 105 -2.83 -10.18 -8.40
N ILE A 106 -2.69 -11.52 -8.38
CA ILE A 106 -2.81 -12.30 -7.14
C ILE A 106 -1.70 -11.92 -6.14
N LEU A 107 -0.45 -11.83 -6.60
CA LEU A 107 0.67 -11.42 -5.75
C LEU A 107 0.45 -10.04 -5.15
N TYR A 108 0.02 -9.07 -5.96
CA TYR A 108 -0.21 -7.69 -5.53
C TYR A 108 -1.36 -7.60 -4.51
N ALA A 109 -2.44 -8.38 -4.71
CA ALA A 109 -3.51 -8.50 -3.74
C ALA A 109 -3.04 -9.11 -2.41
N ILE A 110 -2.23 -10.17 -2.45
CA ILE A 110 -1.63 -10.80 -1.26
C ILE A 110 -0.80 -9.77 -0.47
N VAL A 111 -0.03 -8.92 -1.15
CA VAL A 111 0.73 -7.84 -0.50
C VAL A 111 -0.21 -6.90 0.26
N GLY A 112 -1.30 -6.44 -0.37
CA GLY A 112 -2.32 -5.60 0.28
C GLY A 112 -2.92 -6.26 1.52
N PHE A 113 -3.37 -7.51 1.39
CA PHE A 113 -3.93 -8.27 2.53
C PHE A 113 -2.90 -8.54 3.62
N SER A 114 -1.63 -8.77 3.28
CA SER A 114 -0.56 -9.00 4.26
C SER A 114 -0.30 -7.77 5.12
N PHE A 115 -0.29 -6.57 4.52
CA PHE A 115 -0.19 -5.32 5.28
C PHE A 115 -1.42 -5.09 6.16
N SER A 116 -2.62 -5.32 5.63
CA SER A 116 -3.86 -5.24 6.43
C SER A 116 -3.81 -6.20 7.62
N ALA A 117 -3.47 -7.47 7.40
CA ALA A 117 -3.34 -8.46 8.47
C ALA A 117 -2.29 -8.05 9.51
N ALA A 118 -1.14 -7.52 9.07
CA ALA A 118 -0.10 -7.04 9.98
C ALA A 118 -0.59 -5.88 10.86
N TYR A 119 -1.27 -4.89 10.29
CA TYR A 119 -1.86 -3.79 11.07
C TYR A 119 -2.96 -4.31 12.00
N GLY A 120 -3.86 -5.16 11.53
CA GLY A 120 -4.94 -5.74 12.33
C GLY A 120 -4.42 -6.54 13.53
N TYR A 121 -3.40 -7.37 13.32
CA TYR A 121 -2.73 -8.12 14.38
C TYR A 121 -2.13 -7.19 15.44
N LEU A 122 -1.42 -6.14 15.03
CA LEU A 122 -0.78 -5.20 15.94
C LEU A 122 -1.75 -4.23 16.62
N LEU A 123 -2.90 -3.93 16.01
CA LEU A 123 -3.89 -3.00 16.55
C LEU A 123 -4.88 -3.67 17.50
N PHE A 124 -5.28 -4.93 17.22
CA PHE A 124 -6.40 -5.57 17.90
C PHE A 124 -6.02 -6.82 18.69
N ILE A 125 -5.02 -7.57 18.24
CA ILE A 125 -4.65 -8.87 18.85
C ILE A 125 -3.51 -8.66 19.86
N LYS A 126 -2.41 -8.05 19.42
CA LYS A 126 -1.24 -7.77 20.25
C LYS A 126 -1.38 -6.39 20.89
N LYS A 127 -2.24 -6.28 21.91
CA LYS A 127 -2.33 -5.10 22.78
C LYS A 127 -1.23 -5.08 23.83
#